data_AF-A0A419KCA9-F1
#
_entry.id   AF-A0A419KCA9-F1
#
_cell.length_a   1.000
_cell.length_b   1.000
_cell.length_c   1.000
_cell.angle_alpha   90.00
_cell.angle_beta   90.00
_cell.angle_gamma   90.00
#
_symmetry.space_group_name_H-M   'P 1'
#
loop_
_entity.id
_entity.type
_entity.pdbx_description
1 polymer ?
#
loop_
_entity_poly.entity_id
_entity_poly.type
_entity_poly.pdbx_seq_one_letter_code
_entity_poly.pdbx_strand_id
1 'polypeptide(L)'
;LLAIQKEIHKGLFAVMDGCVCGNGAGPRTMEPFIGNVILASEDQVAIDAVAAKIMGFEPLEIDYIKMAHDRGLGTGDVDQIEIAGMDKKEFEKLNFGFRVKKSPIIMWDQILRKKTENTRWLHHLLFYSPIFKTFIFASEFYHDWFWYPVIGKRKIKEFMKTDWGELFKKYPYGGFPEYKAVKEWDPY
;
A
#
# COMPACT_ATOMS: atom_id res chain seq x y z
N LEU A 1 17.38 -9.56 -0.69
CA LEU A 1 16.23 -10.47 -0.87
C LEU A 1 16.15 -10.95 -2.32
N LEU A 2 15.84 -10.10 -3.29
CA LEU A 2 15.78 -10.50 -4.72
C LEU A 2 17.05 -11.20 -5.25
N ALA A 3 18.25 -10.69 -4.93
CA ALA A 3 19.50 -11.34 -5.33
C ALA A 3 19.64 -12.76 -4.77
N ILE A 4 19.39 -12.93 -3.46
CA ILE A 4 19.39 -14.24 -2.80
C ILE A 4 18.33 -15.14 -3.43
N GLN A 5 17.12 -14.64 -3.63
CA GLN A 5 16.02 -15.38 -4.25
C GLN A 5 16.40 -15.92 -5.63
N LYS A 6 17.01 -15.08 -6.48
CA LYS A 6 17.47 -15.46 -7.81
C LYS A 6 18.56 -16.55 -7.77
N GLU A 7 19.41 -16.56 -6.75
CA GLU A 7 20.48 -17.54 -6.59
C GLU A 7 19.98 -18.89 -6.06
N ILE A 8 19.06 -18.89 -5.09
CA ILE A 8 18.73 -20.10 -4.31
C ILE A 8 17.37 -20.71 -4.65
N HIS A 9 16.43 -19.95 -5.19
CA HIS A 9 15.07 -20.43 -5.49
C HIS A 9 14.87 -20.62 -6.99
N LYS A 10 14.73 -21.88 -7.41
CA LYS A 10 14.41 -22.27 -8.79
C LYS A 10 12.90 -22.39 -8.96
N GLY A 11 12.25 -21.26 -9.19
CA GLY A 11 10.80 -21.18 -9.41
C GLY A 11 10.09 -20.44 -8.29
N LEU A 12 9.93 -19.13 -8.46
CA LEU A 12 9.09 -18.28 -7.62
C LEU A 12 7.88 -17.87 -8.44
N PHE A 13 6.73 -17.80 -7.80
CA PHE A 13 5.51 -17.30 -8.42
C PHE A 13 4.83 -16.36 -7.43
N ALA A 14 4.80 -15.08 -7.76
CA ALA A 14 4.11 -14.07 -6.97
C ALA A 14 2.66 -13.95 -7.44
N VAL A 15 1.76 -13.77 -6.47
CA VAL A 15 0.38 -13.38 -6.70
C VAL A 15 0.10 -12.16 -5.84
N MET A 16 -0.50 -11.13 -6.44
CA MET A 16 -0.87 -9.89 -5.77
C MET A 16 -2.36 -9.63 -5.95
N ASP A 17 -3.03 -9.39 -4.83
CA ASP A 17 -4.44 -9.02 -4.79
C ASP A 17 -4.58 -7.50 -5.05
N GLY A 18 -5.16 -7.15 -6.20
CA GLY A 18 -5.55 -5.79 -6.55
C GLY A 18 -7.08 -5.62 -6.59
N CYS A 19 -7.85 -6.52 -5.97
CA CYS A 19 -9.31 -6.45 -5.95
C CYS A 19 -9.78 -5.18 -5.24
N VAL A 20 -9.23 -4.90 -4.06
CA VAL A 20 -9.49 -3.69 -3.27
C VAL A 20 -8.17 -3.00 -2.98
N CYS A 21 -7.98 -1.84 -3.57
CA CYS A 21 -6.77 -1.05 -3.48
C CYS A 21 -6.94 0.18 -2.56
N GLY A 22 -5.84 0.78 -2.15
CA GLY A 22 -5.82 2.03 -1.39
C GLY A 22 -5.21 3.18 -2.17
N ASN A 23 -6.01 4.21 -2.47
CA ASN A 23 -5.55 5.45 -3.07
C ASN A 23 -5.33 6.54 -2.01
N GLY A 24 -4.46 7.53 -2.27
CA GLY A 24 -4.29 8.68 -1.41
C GLY A 24 -3.35 8.46 -0.24
N ALA A 25 -3.76 8.86 0.96
CA ALA A 25 -2.91 8.90 2.15
C ALA A 25 -2.98 7.58 2.95
N GLY A 26 -2.47 6.50 2.35
CA GLY A 26 -2.27 5.23 3.04
C GLY A 26 -1.20 5.31 4.16
N PRO A 27 -1.09 4.26 4.99
CA PRO A 27 -1.93 3.07 5.03
C PRO A 27 -3.25 3.29 5.79
N ARG A 28 -3.35 4.33 6.63
CA ARG A 28 -4.52 4.54 7.50
C ARG A 28 -5.63 5.37 6.88
N THR A 29 -5.28 6.43 6.14
CA THR A 29 -6.24 7.45 5.68
C THR A 29 -6.53 7.37 4.18
N MET A 30 -6.41 6.18 3.62
CA MET A 30 -6.61 5.90 2.20
C MET A 30 -8.07 6.02 1.76
N GLU A 31 -8.28 6.05 0.44
CA GLU A 31 -9.57 5.94 -0.20
C GLU A 31 -9.64 4.54 -0.82
N PRO A 32 -10.56 3.67 -0.36
CA PRO A 32 -10.76 2.37 -0.99
C PRO A 32 -11.08 2.54 -2.47
N PHE A 33 -10.42 1.77 -3.32
CA PHE A 33 -10.62 1.74 -4.76
C PHE A 33 -10.88 0.30 -5.19
N ILE A 34 -11.92 0.08 -5.99
CA ILE A 34 -12.25 -1.25 -6.50
C ILE A 34 -11.44 -1.48 -7.77
N GLY A 35 -10.36 -2.24 -7.65
CA GLY A 35 -9.45 -2.55 -8.76
C GLY A 35 -9.89 -3.77 -9.56
N ASN A 36 -10.48 -4.78 -8.90
CA ASN A 36 -10.93 -6.04 -9.54
C ASN A 36 -9.87 -6.72 -10.42
N VAL A 37 -8.60 -6.62 -10.03
CA VAL A 37 -7.49 -7.29 -10.74
C VAL A 37 -6.74 -8.21 -9.80
N ILE A 38 -6.28 -9.33 -10.34
CA ILE A 38 -5.28 -10.18 -9.70
C ILE A 38 -4.08 -10.18 -10.62
N LEU A 39 -2.92 -9.92 -10.03
CA LEU A 39 -1.65 -9.99 -10.75
C LEU A 39 -0.97 -11.30 -10.35
N ALA A 40 -0.36 -11.96 -11.33
CA ALA A 40 0.43 -13.14 -11.09
C ALA A 40 1.65 -13.12 -12.02
N SER A 41 2.84 -13.43 -11.49
CA SER A 41 4.07 -13.40 -12.26
C SER A 41 5.12 -14.32 -11.67
N GLU A 42 5.93 -14.92 -12.53
CA GLU A 42 7.17 -15.60 -12.14
C GLU A 42 8.33 -14.63 -11.85
N ASP A 43 8.22 -13.37 -12.28
CA ASP A 43 9.20 -12.32 -12.04
C ASP A 43 8.70 -11.34 -10.96
N GLN A 44 9.43 -11.29 -9.84
CA GLN A 44 9.10 -10.48 -8.67
C GLN A 44 9.19 -8.97 -8.95
N VAL A 45 10.02 -8.55 -9.91
CA VAL A 45 10.14 -7.13 -10.29
C VAL A 45 9.05 -6.78 -11.29
N ALA A 46 8.72 -7.70 -12.21
CA ALA A 46 7.69 -7.50 -13.21
C ALA A 46 6.31 -7.27 -12.57
N ILE A 47 5.94 -8.05 -11.54
CA ILE A 47 4.64 -7.87 -10.86
C ILE A 47 4.52 -6.48 -10.21
N ASP A 48 5.60 -5.99 -9.59
CA ASP A 48 5.63 -4.66 -8.97
C ASP A 48 5.60 -3.55 -10.03
N ALA A 49 6.29 -3.73 -11.15
CA ALA A 49 6.29 -2.78 -12.26
C ALA A 49 4.91 -2.66 -12.92
N VAL A 50 4.27 -3.80 -13.18
CA VAL A 50 2.89 -3.85 -13.70
C VAL A 50 1.91 -3.24 -12.70
N ALA A 51 2.03 -3.55 -11.40
CA ALA A 51 1.20 -2.93 -10.37
C ALA A 51 1.38 -1.41 -10.33
N ALA A 52 2.62 -0.91 -10.38
CA ALA A 52 2.92 0.52 -10.42
C ALA A 52 2.31 1.20 -11.65
N LYS A 53 2.45 0.59 -12.83
CA LYS A 53 1.88 1.09 -14.08
C LYS A 53 0.36 1.20 -14.03
N ILE A 54 -0.30 0.14 -13.56
CA ILE A 54 -1.76 0.10 -13.41
C ILE A 54 -2.25 1.13 -12.39
N MET A 55 -1.51 1.35 -11.30
CA MET A 55 -1.82 2.41 -10.35
C MET A 55 -1.64 3.82 -10.95
N GLY A 56 -0.96 3.96 -12.09
CA GLY A 56 -0.73 5.21 -12.79
C GLY A 56 0.62 5.86 -12.52
N PHE A 57 1.59 5.11 -11.98
CA PHE A 57 2.96 5.54 -11.77
C PHE A 57 3.86 5.09 -12.93
N GLU A 58 4.98 5.78 -13.11
CA GLU A 58 6.04 5.33 -14.01
C GLU A 58 6.96 4.35 -13.24
N PRO A 59 6.99 3.05 -13.60
CA PRO A 59 7.70 2.05 -12.80
C PRO A 59 9.19 2.33 -12.61
N LEU A 60 9.87 2.85 -13.62
CA LEU A 60 11.31 3.15 -13.55
C LEU A 60 11.63 4.46 -12.80
N GLU A 61 10.63 5.27 -12.43
CA GLU A 61 10.81 6.37 -11.47
C GLU A 61 10.80 5.88 -10.02
N ILE A 62 10.42 4.62 -9.77
CA ILE A 62 10.42 4.01 -8.45
C ILE A 62 11.78 3.37 -8.19
N ASP A 63 12.55 3.96 -7.27
CA ASP A 63 13.96 3.61 -7.01
C ASP A 63 14.20 2.10 -6.89
N TYR A 64 13.38 1.37 -6.12
CA TYR A 64 13.61 -0.05 -5.90
C TYR A 64 13.32 -0.92 -7.13
N ILE A 65 12.34 -0.55 -7.96
CA ILE A 65 12.04 -1.24 -9.23
C ILE A 65 13.19 -0.99 -10.19
N LYS A 66 13.59 0.28 -10.35
CA LYS A 66 14.71 0.67 -11.20
C LYS A 66 16.01 -0.04 -10.79
N MET A 67 16.37 0.00 -9.51
CA MET A 67 17.56 -0.67 -9.01
C MET A 67 17.54 -2.19 -9.27
N ALA A 68 16.38 -2.84 -9.12
CA ALA A 68 16.28 -4.28 -9.38
C ALA A 68 16.41 -4.59 -10.87
N HIS A 69 15.80 -3.77 -11.74
CA HIS A 69 15.91 -3.87 -13.18
C HIS A 69 17.34 -3.66 -13.69
N ASP A 70 17.98 -2.56 -13.28
CA ASP A 70 19.36 -2.21 -13.70
C ASP A 70 20.37 -3.29 -13.27
N ARG A 71 20.08 -4.01 -12.18
CA ARG A 71 20.90 -5.14 -11.69
C ARG A 71 20.54 -6.48 -12.32
N GLY A 72 19.59 -6.51 -13.27
CA GLY A 72 19.11 -7.73 -13.91
C GLY A 72 18.46 -8.72 -12.95
N LEU A 73 17.91 -8.26 -11.82
CA LEU A 73 17.24 -9.13 -10.84
C LEU A 73 15.81 -9.49 -11.25
N GLY A 74 15.26 -8.75 -12.22
CA GLY A 74 13.96 -8.95 -12.85
C GLY A 74 13.68 -7.79 -13.80
N THR A 75 12.47 -7.73 -14.34
CA THR A 75 12.10 -6.80 -15.42
C THR A 75 11.24 -5.66 -14.88
N GLY A 76 11.77 -4.44 -14.85
CA GLY A 76 11.03 -3.25 -14.40
C GLY A 76 10.44 -2.43 -15.55
N ASP A 77 10.95 -2.60 -16.76
CA ASP A 77 10.42 -1.98 -17.97
C ASP A 77 9.23 -2.78 -18.49
N VAL A 78 8.04 -2.18 -18.44
CA VAL A 78 6.78 -2.83 -18.79
C VAL A 78 6.70 -3.21 -20.26
N ASP A 79 7.41 -2.51 -21.14
CA ASP A 79 7.42 -2.84 -22.58
C ASP A 79 8.13 -4.17 -22.88
N GLN A 80 8.96 -4.65 -21.94
CA GLN A 80 9.66 -5.92 -21.99
C GLN A 80 8.86 -7.08 -21.34
N ILE A 81 7.71 -6.79 -20.72
CA ILE A 81 6.90 -7.76 -19.99
C ILE A 81 5.80 -8.33 -20.89
N GLU A 82 5.68 -9.64 -20.94
CA GLU A 82 4.55 -10.32 -21.58
C GLU A 82 3.32 -10.32 -20.67
N ILE A 83 2.20 -9.81 -21.18
CA ILE A 83 0.91 -9.83 -20.47
C ILE A 83 0.06 -10.97 -21.04
N ALA A 84 -0.10 -12.05 -20.27
CA ALA A 84 -0.83 -13.24 -20.71
C ALA A 84 -2.34 -13.22 -20.36
N GLY A 85 -2.73 -12.46 -19.32
CA GLY A 85 -4.08 -12.52 -18.76
C GLY A 85 -5.13 -11.63 -19.43
N MET A 86 -4.73 -10.72 -20.32
CA MET A 86 -5.62 -9.79 -21.02
C MET A 86 -4.96 -9.25 -22.29
N ASP A 87 -5.73 -8.58 -23.15
CA ASP A 87 -5.18 -7.98 -24.36
C ASP A 87 -4.24 -6.81 -24.03
N LYS A 88 -3.13 -6.68 -24.78
CA LYS A 88 -2.13 -5.64 -24.55
C LYS A 88 -2.73 -4.22 -24.63
N LYS A 89 -3.67 -3.97 -25.54
CA LYS A 89 -4.31 -2.64 -25.67
C LYS A 89 -5.26 -2.34 -24.51
N GLU A 90 -5.86 -3.36 -23.92
CA GLU A 90 -6.68 -3.20 -22.70
C GLU A 90 -5.78 -2.87 -21.52
N PHE A 91 -4.67 -3.59 -21.38
CA PHE A 91 -3.65 -3.33 -20.37
C PHE A 91 -3.07 -1.91 -20.46
N GLU A 92 -2.71 -1.44 -21.66
CA GLU A 92 -2.16 -0.09 -21.86
C GLU A 92 -3.13 1.04 -21.45
N LYS A 93 -4.44 0.78 -21.49
CA LYS A 93 -5.48 1.72 -21.06
C LYS A 93 -5.76 1.64 -19.55
N LEU A 94 -5.29 0.58 -18.89
CA LEU A 94 -5.55 0.35 -17.48
C LEU A 94 -4.72 1.30 -16.63
N ASN A 95 -5.38 2.32 -16.10
CA ASN A 95 -4.76 3.31 -15.22
C ASN A 95 -5.77 3.75 -14.16
N PHE A 96 -5.48 3.44 -12.90
CA PHE A 96 -6.34 3.76 -11.77
C PHE A 96 -6.23 5.23 -11.33
N GLY A 97 -5.24 5.96 -11.84
CA GLY A 97 -5.05 7.39 -11.56
C GLY A 97 -4.73 7.66 -10.10
N PHE A 98 -3.98 6.76 -9.45
CA PHE A 98 -3.65 6.92 -8.04
C PHE A 98 -2.77 8.14 -7.81
N ARG A 99 -2.92 8.70 -6.62
CA ARG A 99 -2.15 9.85 -6.17
C ARG A 99 -1.62 9.59 -4.78
N VAL A 100 -0.31 9.73 -4.62
CA VAL A 100 0.29 9.68 -3.30
C VAL A 100 -0.03 10.99 -2.57
N LYS A 101 -0.66 10.88 -1.40
CA LYS A 101 -0.85 12.01 -0.47
C LYS A 101 -0.22 11.65 0.85
N LYS A 102 0.35 12.63 1.54
CA LYS A 102 0.79 12.48 2.93
C LYS A 102 -0.28 13.04 3.85
N SER A 103 -0.58 12.35 4.95
CA SER A 103 -1.40 12.94 5.99
C SER A 103 -0.66 14.16 6.59
N PRO A 104 -1.37 15.15 7.13
CA PRO A 104 -0.74 16.32 7.76
C PRO A 104 0.28 15.91 8.84
N ILE A 105 -0.02 14.86 9.62
CA ILE A 105 0.87 14.35 10.66
C ILE A 105 2.17 13.82 10.08
N ILE A 106 2.09 12.97 9.06
CA ILE A 106 3.29 12.38 8.44
C ILE A 106 4.12 13.48 7.80
N MET A 107 3.48 14.46 7.16
CA MET A 107 4.17 15.60 6.58
C MET A 107 4.92 16.42 7.65
N TRP A 108 4.26 16.74 8.77
CA TRP A 108 4.88 17.48 9.86
C TRP A 108 5.99 16.70 10.58
N ASP A 109 5.80 15.40 10.83
CA ASP A 109 6.82 14.53 11.41
C ASP A 109 8.08 14.49 10.53
N GLN A 110 7.92 14.35 9.21
CA GLN A 110 9.06 14.38 8.27
C GLN A 110 9.78 15.74 8.26
N ILE A 111 9.03 16.84 8.30
CA ILE A 111 9.61 18.19 8.38
C ILE A 111 10.41 18.36 9.68
N LEU A 112 9.85 17.94 10.82
CA LEU A 112 10.51 18.03 12.12
C LEU A 112 11.78 17.20 12.14
N ARG A 113 11.76 15.95 11.65
CA ARG A 113 12.95 15.11 11.57
C ARG A 113 14.04 15.75 10.73
N LYS A 114 13.73 16.15 9.48
CA LYS A 114 14.71 16.75 8.56
C LYS A 114 15.30 18.06 9.08
N LYS A 115 14.47 18.94 9.67
CA LYS A 115 14.94 20.24 10.16
C LYS A 115 15.74 20.14 11.45
N THR A 116 15.45 19.14 12.29
CA THR A 116 16.13 18.98 13.57
C THR A 116 17.37 18.11 13.47
N GLU A 117 17.55 17.34 12.40
CA GLU A 117 18.69 16.45 12.17
C GLU A 117 20.06 17.13 12.40
N ASN A 118 20.22 18.37 11.91
CA ASN A 118 21.46 19.14 12.09
C ASN A 118 21.66 19.71 13.51
N THR A 119 20.63 19.66 14.37
CA THR A 119 20.66 20.17 15.75
C THR A 119 20.52 19.03 16.74
N ARG A 120 21.64 18.39 17.07
CA ARG A 120 21.70 17.12 17.82
C ARG A 120 20.93 17.12 19.14
N TRP A 121 21.03 18.18 19.95
CA TRP A 121 20.34 18.24 21.24
C TRP A 121 18.81 18.30 21.10
N LEU A 122 18.32 19.09 20.14
CA LEU A 122 16.89 19.23 19.88
C LEU A 122 16.32 17.95 19.25
N HIS A 123 17.05 17.35 18.32
CA HIS A 123 16.67 16.06 17.74
C HIS A 123 16.58 14.96 18.80
N HIS A 124 17.57 14.90 19.69
CA HIS A 124 17.60 13.93 20.78
C HIS A 124 16.45 14.16 21.79
N LEU A 125 16.15 15.42 22.11
CA LEU A 125 15.03 15.77 22.97
C LEU A 125 13.69 15.37 22.34
N LEU A 126 13.47 15.64 21.06
CA LEU A 126 12.19 15.39 20.40
C LEU A 126 11.93 13.92 20.07
N PHE A 127 12.97 13.15 19.70
CA PHE A 127 12.81 11.79 19.17
C PHE A 127 13.39 10.68 20.04
N TYR A 128 14.28 11.01 21.00
CA TYR A 128 14.94 10.01 21.88
C TYR A 128 14.63 10.22 23.37
N SER A 129 13.78 11.19 23.72
CA SER A 129 13.30 11.39 25.09
C SER A 129 11.83 10.95 25.25
N PRO A 130 11.29 10.90 26.48
CA PRO A 130 9.87 10.66 26.71
C PRO A 130 8.92 11.61 26.00
N ILE A 131 9.39 12.80 25.56
CA ILE A 131 8.60 13.74 24.75
C ILE A 131 8.10 13.08 23.46
N PHE A 132 8.87 12.16 22.87
CA PHE A 132 8.45 11.46 21.66
C PHE A 132 7.10 10.74 21.84
N LYS A 133 6.79 10.28 23.06
CA LYS A 133 5.50 9.62 23.37
C LYS A 133 4.32 10.56 23.19
N THR A 134 4.48 11.87 23.34
CA THR A 134 3.40 12.83 23.11
C THR A 134 3.06 12.95 21.62
N PHE A 135 4.05 12.82 20.73
CA PHE A 135 3.81 12.77 19.29
C PHE A 135 3.11 11.48 18.85
N ILE A 136 3.48 10.35 19.45
CA ILE A 136 2.77 9.08 19.24
C ILE A 136 1.31 9.24 19.67
N PHE A 137 1.08 9.73 20.89
CA PHE A 137 -0.27 9.95 21.41
C PHE A 137 -1.08 10.94 20.57
N ALA A 138 -0.48 12.05 20.12
CA ALA A 138 -1.16 13.02 19.27
C ALA A 138 -1.53 12.43 17.89
N SER A 139 -0.63 11.61 17.33
CA SER A 139 -0.88 10.89 16.08
C SER A 139 -2.02 9.87 16.24
N GLU A 140 -1.98 9.08 17.31
CA GLU A 140 -3.04 8.15 17.68
C GLU A 140 -4.36 8.90 17.80
N PHE A 141 -4.44 9.92 18.67
CA PHE A 141 -5.63 10.74 18.86
C PHE A 141 -6.20 11.28 17.55
N TYR A 142 -5.37 11.85 16.67
CA TYR A 142 -5.87 12.33 15.38
C TYR A 142 -6.42 11.21 14.51
N HIS A 143 -5.72 10.08 14.38
CA HIS A 143 -6.16 9.00 13.50
C HIS A 143 -7.42 8.32 14.05
N ASP A 144 -7.44 8.13 15.36
CA ASP A 144 -8.35 7.21 16.03
C ASP A 144 -9.58 7.93 16.57
N TRP A 145 -9.40 9.12 17.17
CA TRP A 145 -10.50 9.88 17.79
C TRP A 145 -11.07 10.96 16.88
N PHE A 146 -10.31 11.45 15.91
CA PHE A 146 -10.77 12.50 15.00
C PHE A 146 -11.07 11.97 13.59
N TRP A 147 -10.06 11.45 12.90
CA TRP A 147 -10.18 11.06 11.49
C TRP A 147 -11.11 9.86 11.32
N TYR A 148 -10.96 8.81 12.13
CA TYR A 148 -11.76 7.60 11.98
C TYR A 148 -13.26 7.86 12.21
N PRO A 149 -13.72 8.51 13.30
CA PRO A 149 -15.15 8.72 13.51
C PRO A 149 -15.77 9.67 12.47
N VAL A 150 -15.04 10.69 12.03
CA VAL A 150 -15.56 11.74 11.13
C VAL A 150 -15.47 11.35 9.65
N ILE A 151 -14.35 10.78 9.24
CA ILE A 151 -14.05 10.48 7.82
C ILE A 151 -14.03 8.97 7.58
N GLY A 152 -13.33 8.21 8.43
CA GLY A 152 -13.15 6.77 8.30
C GLY A 152 -14.47 6.00 8.26
N LYS A 153 -15.34 6.18 9.26
CA LYS A 153 -16.66 5.52 9.33
C LYS A 153 -17.51 5.80 8.09
N ARG A 154 -17.48 7.03 7.57
CA ARG A 154 -18.17 7.38 6.32
C ARG A 154 -17.60 6.60 5.14
N LYS A 155 -16.27 6.57 4.98
CA LYS A 155 -15.61 5.82 3.89
C LYS A 155 -15.89 4.32 3.96
N ILE A 156 -15.83 3.73 5.15
CA ILE A 156 -16.17 2.32 5.38
C ILE A 156 -17.63 2.08 5.00
N LYS A 157 -18.57 2.92 5.45
CA LYS A 157 -19.99 2.78 5.11
C LYS A 157 -20.23 2.83 3.60
N GLU A 158 -19.53 3.70 2.87
CA GLU A 158 -19.61 3.75 1.41
C GLU A 158 -19.00 2.49 0.77
N PHE A 159 -17.83 2.05 1.23
CA PHE A 159 -17.21 0.80 0.76
C PHE A 159 -18.11 -0.42 0.98
N MET A 160 -18.82 -0.49 2.12
CA MET A 160 -19.74 -1.58 2.45
C MET A 160 -20.99 -1.66 1.54
N LYS A 161 -21.19 -0.70 0.63
CA LYS A 161 -22.22 -0.72 -0.42
C LYS A 161 -21.72 -1.29 -1.75
N THR A 162 -20.42 -1.51 -1.91
CA THR A 162 -19.83 -2.12 -3.11
C THR A 162 -20.04 -3.63 -3.13
N ASP A 163 -19.83 -4.28 -4.28
CA ASP A 163 -19.89 -5.74 -4.39
C ASP A 163 -18.95 -6.45 -3.41
N TRP A 164 -17.75 -5.90 -3.17
CA TRP A 164 -16.82 -6.40 -2.16
C TRP A 164 -17.33 -6.21 -0.74
N GLY A 165 -17.99 -5.08 -0.46
CA GLY A 165 -18.64 -4.83 0.82
C GLY A 165 -19.80 -5.80 1.09
N GLU A 166 -20.61 -6.09 0.08
CA GLU A 166 -21.66 -7.10 0.16
C GLU A 166 -21.08 -8.52 0.33
N LEU A 167 -20.04 -8.84 -0.44
CA LEU A 167 -19.35 -10.12 -0.35
C LEU A 167 -18.79 -10.30 1.05
N PHE A 168 -18.10 -9.31 1.61
CA PHE A 168 -17.56 -9.36 2.98
C PHE A 168 -18.62 -9.70 4.04
N LYS A 169 -19.84 -9.14 3.91
CA LYS A 169 -20.96 -9.46 4.82
C LYS A 169 -21.39 -10.93 4.67
N LYS A 170 -21.59 -11.38 3.44
CA LYS A 170 -22.12 -12.71 3.09
C LYS A 170 -21.09 -13.83 3.25
N TYR A 171 -19.79 -13.54 3.09
CA TYR A 171 -18.72 -14.53 3.03
C TYR A 171 -18.63 -15.26 4.38
N PRO A 172 -18.83 -16.59 4.43
CA PRO A 172 -18.73 -17.34 5.68
C PRO A 172 -17.27 -17.34 6.17
N TYR A 173 -17.03 -17.65 7.44
CA TYR A 173 -15.67 -17.77 7.99
C TYR A 173 -14.84 -18.94 7.39
N GLY A 174 -15.40 -19.68 6.42
CA GLY A 174 -14.76 -20.83 5.78
C GLY A 174 -14.64 -22.03 6.72
N GLY A 175 -13.82 -23.02 6.34
CA GLY A 175 -13.53 -24.20 7.16
C GLY A 175 -12.41 -23.99 8.19
N PHE A 176 -11.94 -22.76 8.36
CA PHE A 176 -10.94 -22.36 9.36
C PHE A 176 -11.63 -21.83 10.62
N PRO A 177 -10.93 -21.69 11.77
CA PRO A 177 -11.52 -21.17 12.99
C PRO A 177 -12.25 -19.84 12.74
N GLU A 178 -13.43 -19.66 13.32
CA GLU A 178 -14.19 -18.41 13.19
C GLU A 178 -13.42 -17.25 13.84
N TYR A 179 -12.70 -16.47 13.02
CA TYR A 179 -12.08 -15.22 13.46
C TYR A 179 -13.11 -14.09 13.47
N LYS A 180 -14.08 -14.18 14.40
CA LYS A 180 -15.14 -13.17 14.59
C LYS A 180 -14.62 -11.76 14.75
N ALA A 181 -13.42 -11.64 15.33
CA ALA A 181 -12.71 -10.39 15.53
C ALA A 181 -12.53 -9.54 14.27
N VAL A 182 -12.65 -10.08 13.04
CA VAL A 182 -12.54 -9.29 11.80
C VAL A 182 -13.88 -8.66 11.39
N LYS A 183 -15.00 -9.37 11.52
CA LYS A 183 -16.33 -8.81 11.21
C LYS A 183 -16.90 -8.00 12.35
N GLU A 184 -16.57 -8.37 13.57
CA GLU A 184 -16.99 -7.70 14.80
C GLU A 184 -15.95 -6.64 15.24
N TRP A 185 -14.93 -6.39 14.41
CA TRP A 185 -13.95 -5.35 14.69
C TRP A 185 -14.60 -3.96 14.63
N ASP A 186 -14.98 -3.43 15.78
CA ASP A 186 -15.03 -1.99 16.00
C ASP A 186 -14.03 -1.69 17.12
N PRO A 187 -12.90 -1.02 16.83
CA PRO A 187 -11.97 -0.60 17.88
C PRO A 187 -12.57 0.48 18.82
N TYR A 188 -13.84 0.85 18.65
CA TYR A 188 -14.57 1.88 19.42
C TYR A 188 -15.97 1.43 19.84
#